data_AF-A0A1K1N0G0-F1
#
_entry.id   AF-A0A1K1N0G0-F1
#
_cell.length_a   1.000
_cell.length_b   1.000
_cell.length_c   1.000
_cell.angle_alpha   90.00
_cell.angle_beta   90.00
_cell.angle_gamma   90.00
#
_symmetry.space_group_name_H-M   'P 1'
#
loop_
_entity.id
_entity.type
_entity.pdbx_description
1 polymer ?
#
loop_
_entity_poly.entity_id
_entity_poly.type
_entity_poly.pdbx_seq_one_letter_code
_entity_poly.pdbx_strand_id
1 'polypeptide(L)'
;MEVSSTQAQGCPNPLGKTLRQRLTPLIGSSMSVYTPGSAKPSRTRGRLHAVDDDGFTVAALQVLWEAPFYIVVPIVAQYRMPYEVVARGKNLGCLAGKLIAAGLDYVEFIQIPGSNVPTIYPLNAYTDVVCSHQGDE
;
A
#
# COMPACT_ATOMS: atom_id res chain seq x y z
N MET A 1 -0.11 7.94 -27.68
CA MET A 1 0.05 6.99 -26.56
C MET A 1 -0.38 7.73 -25.32
N GLU A 2 -1.64 7.57 -24.93
CA GLU A 2 -2.17 8.17 -23.70
C GLU A 2 -1.73 7.30 -22.52
N VAL A 3 -0.95 7.88 -21.62
CA VAL A 3 -0.62 7.26 -20.34
C VAL A 3 -1.91 7.33 -19.52
N SER A 4 -2.59 6.20 -19.34
CA SER A 4 -3.83 6.13 -18.57
C SER A 4 -3.51 6.36 -17.09
N SER A 5 -3.50 7.62 -16.68
CA SER A 5 -3.19 8.11 -15.33
C SER A 5 -4.39 7.96 -14.39
N THR A 6 -4.90 6.73 -14.24
CA THR A 6 -6.13 6.44 -13.47
C THR A 6 -5.90 5.58 -12.23
N GLN A 7 -4.65 5.27 -11.86
CA GLN A 7 -4.38 4.34 -10.74
C GLN A 7 -4.62 4.93 -9.35
N ALA A 8 -4.63 6.27 -9.20
CA ALA A 8 -4.94 6.96 -7.95
C ALA A 8 -5.81 8.20 -8.21
N GLN A 9 -7.12 8.01 -8.28
CA GLN A 9 -8.07 9.10 -8.55
C GLN A 9 -8.35 9.90 -7.28
N GLY A 10 -8.27 11.24 -7.35
CA GLY A 10 -8.65 12.14 -6.25
C GLY A 10 -7.68 12.18 -5.06
N CYS A 11 -6.56 11.46 -5.14
CA CYS A 11 -5.53 11.48 -4.10
C CYS A 11 -4.72 12.78 -4.17
N PRO A 12 -4.22 13.28 -3.02
CA PRO A 12 -3.38 14.47 -2.99
C PRO A 12 -2.06 14.24 -3.75
N ASN A 13 -1.38 15.33 -4.08
CA ASN A 13 -0.11 15.27 -4.78
C ASN A 13 0.91 14.39 -4.01
N PRO A 14 1.62 13.50 -4.72
CA PRO A 14 2.51 12.55 -4.07
C PRO A 14 3.77 13.23 -3.52
N LEU A 15 4.32 12.68 -2.43
CA LEU A 15 5.50 13.20 -1.73
C LEU A 15 6.84 13.01 -2.48
N GLY A 16 6.82 12.70 -3.78
CA GLY A 16 8.03 12.50 -4.60
C GLY A 16 8.85 11.26 -4.23
N LYS A 17 8.29 10.34 -3.44
CA LYS A 17 8.95 9.13 -2.95
C LYS A 17 8.31 7.88 -3.55
N THR A 18 9.11 6.94 -4.03
CA THR A 18 8.63 5.64 -4.52
C THR A 18 8.44 4.63 -3.38
N LEU A 19 7.69 3.56 -3.65
CA LEU A 19 7.43 2.46 -2.74
C LEU A 19 8.75 1.80 -2.34
N ARG A 20 9.63 1.58 -3.31
CA ARG A 20 10.98 1.10 -3.09
C ARG A 20 11.70 1.97 -2.05
N GLN A 21 11.78 3.28 -2.28
CA GLN A 21 12.41 4.22 -1.33
C GLN A 21 11.70 4.26 0.03
N ARG A 22 10.38 4.01 0.06
CA ARG A 22 9.57 3.95 1.30
C ARG A 22 9.91 2.70 2.12
N LEU A 23 10.23 1.58 1.48
CA LEU A 23 10.55 0.32 2.12
C LEU A 23 12.03 0.16 2.47
N THR A 24 12.96 0.74 1.71
CA THR A 24 14.41 0.66 1.99
C THR A 24 14.79 0.94 3.46
N PRO A 25 14.30 2.01 4.13
CA PRO A 25 14.65 2.26 5.53
C PRO A 25 14.00 1.26 6.51
N LEU A 26 13.10 0.39 6.05
CA LEU A 26 12.45 -0.64 6.87
C LEU A 26 13.16 -1.99 6.80
N ILE A 27 14.27 -2.13 6.05
CA ILE A 27 15.03 -3.38 5.99
C ILE A 27 15.41 -3.83 7.42
N GLY A 28 15.19 -5.12 7.72
CA GLY A 28 15.32 -5.73 9.04
C GLY A 28 14.07 -5.63 9.93
N SER A 29 13.11 -4.78 9.59
CA SER A 29 11.85 -4.62 10.35
C SER A 29 10.87 -5.74 10.06
N SER A 30 10.06 -6.10 11.06
CA SER A 30 8.96 -7.05 10.88
C SER A 30 7.79 -6.39 10.16
N MET A 31 7.12 -7.11 9.26
CA MET A 31 5.91 -6.68 8.57
C MET A 31 5.04 -7.87 8.17
N SER A 32 3.81 -7.59 7.73
CA SER A 32 2.96 -8.58 7.07
C SER A 32 2.73 -8.17 5.62
N VAL A 33 2.90 -9.10 4.69
CA VAL A 33 2.55 -8.90 3.28
C VAL A 33 1.37 -9.78 2.94
N TYR A 34 0.44 -9.21 2.16
CA TYR A 34 -0.74 -9.89 1.69
C TYR A 34 -0.70 -9.99 0.18
N THR A 35 -0.84 -11.19 -0.34
CA THR A 35 -0.84 -11.51 -1.78
C THR A 35 -2.12 -12.25 -2.16
N PRO A 36 -2.50 -12.33 -3.45
CA PRO A 36 -3.62 -13.15 -3.89
C PRO A 36 -3.57 -14.57 -3.33
N GLY A 37 -4.72 -15.05 -2.86
CA GLY A 37 -4.94 -16.45 -2.53
C GLY A 37 -6.20 -16.98 -3.21
N SER A 38 -6.44 -18.29 -3.08
CA SER A 38 -7.55 -18.97 -3.78
C SER A 38 -8.94 -18.54 -3.31
N ALA A 39 -9.11 -18.29 -2.00
CA ALA A 39 -10.39 -17.86 -1.40
C ALA A 39 -10.30 -16.52 -0.65
N LYS A 40 -9.12 -16.20 -0.12
CA LYS A 40 -8.83 -14.96 0.61
C LYS A 40 -7.35 -14.61 0.42
N PRO A 41 -6.94 -13.35 0.66
CA PRO A 41 -5.53 -12.98 0.59
C PRO A 41 -4.68 -13.86 1.50
N SER A 42 -3.55 -14.35 0.97
CA SER A 42 -2.56 -15.07 1.75
C SER A 42 -1.74 -14.06 2.55
N ARG A 43 -1.50 -14.33 3.84
CA ARG A 43 -0.71 -13.47 4.72
C ARG A 43 0.63 -14.11 5.02
N THR A 44 1.71 -13.43 4.65
CA THR A 44 3.08 -13.79 5.04
C THR A 44 3.61 -12.77 6.05
N ARG A 45 4.04 -13.23 7.22
CA ARG A 45 4.66 -12.37 8.25
C ARG A 45 6.14 -12.69 8.37
N GLY A 46 6.98 -11.67 8.37
CA GLY A 46 8.42 -11.86 8.41
C GLY A 46 9.18 -10.55 8.53
N ARG A 47 10.50 -10.64 8.53
CA ARG A 47 11.36 -9.47 8.39
C ARG A 47 11.55 -9.15 6.92
N LEU A 48 11.60 -7.86 6.59
CA LEU A 48 12.04 -7.39 5.27
C LEU A 48 13.54 -7.60 5.14
N HIS A 49 13.96 -8.42 4.19
CA HIS A 49 15.37 -8.77 3.98
C HIS A 49 16.05 -7.91 2.92
N ALA A 50 15.36 -7.68 1.81
CA ALA A 50 15.90 -6.98 0.65
C ALA A 50 14.81 -6.18 -0.05
N VAL A 51 15.23 -5.09 -0.70
CA VAL A 51 14.43 -4.21 -1.54
C VAL A 51 15.25 -3.91 -2.78
N ASP A 52 14.90 -4.60 -3.86
CA ASP A 52 15.66 -4.68 -5.10
C ASP A 52 14.95 -3.89 -6.22
N ASP A 53 15.52 -3.92 -7.43
CA ASP A 53 14.94 -3.24 -8.59
C ASP A 53 13.59 -3.85 -9.00
N ASP A 54 13.45 -5.18 -8.92
CA ASP A 54 12.26 -5.91 -9.41
C ASP A 54 11.24 -6.25 -8.31
N GLY A 55 11.61 -6.11 -7.04
CA GLY A 55 10.74 -6.47 -5.94
C GLY A 55 11.38 -6.33 -4.56
N PHE A 56 10.80 -7.02 -3.59
CA PHE A 56 11.30 -7.09 -2.23
C PHE A 56 11.06 -8.47 -1.61
N THR A 57 11.79 -8.79 -0.55
CA THR A 57 11.72 -10.11 0.09
C THR A 57 11.34 -9.99 1.56
N VAL A 58 10.26 -10.66 1.97
CA VAL A 58 9.81 -10.76 3.37
C VAL A 58 9.80 -12.23 3.81
N ALA A 59 10.57 -12.56 4.86
CA ALA A 59 10.93 -13.94 5.17
C ALA A 59 11.50 -14.65 3.93
N ALA A 60 10.83 -15.70 3.44
CA ALA A 60 11.21 -16.42 2.21
C ALA A 60 10.35 -16.04 0.99
N LEU A 61 9.41 -15.10 1.14
CA LEU A 61 8.53 -14.67 0.06
C LEU A 61 9.16 -13.49 -0.70
N GLN A 62 9.45 -13.71 -1.98
CA GLN A 62 9.76 -12.63 -2.92
C GLN A 62 8.46 -12.07 -3.52
N VAL A 63 8.33 -10.75 -3.54
CA VAL A 63 7.16 -10.03 -4.05
C VAL A 63 7.62 -9.05 -5.11
N LEU A 64 7.09 -9.21 -6.31
CA LEU A 64 7.40 -8.35 -7.45
C LEU A 64 6.60 -7.05 -7.39
N TRP A 65 7.18 -5.94 -7.86
CA TRP A 65 6.47 -4.65 -7.91
C TRP A 65 5.22 -4.71 -8.81
N GLU A 66 5.33 -5.42 -9.94
CA GLU A 66 4.25 -5.67 -10.90
C GLU A 66 3.40 -6.88 -10.50
N ALA A 67 2.95 -6.90 -9.25
CA ALA A 67 2.00 -7.87 -8.75
C ALA A 67 0.99 -7.20 -7.80
N PRO A 68 -0.23 -7.75 -7.66
CA PRO A 68 -1.13 -7.31 -6.61
C PRO A 68 -0.56 -7.75 -5.24
N PHE A 69 -0.32 -6.78 -4.35
CA PHE A 69 -0.04 -7.05 -2.94
C PHE A 69 -0.46 -5.85 -2.07
N TYR A 70 -0.42 -6.01 -0.76
CA TYR A 70 -0.33 -4.87 0.17
C TYR A 70 0.49 -5.25 1.41
N ILE A 71 1.02 -4.24 2.10
CA ILE A 71 1.93 -4.40 3.22
C ILE A 71 1.30 -3.76 4.45
N VAL A 72 1.31 -4.46 5.58
CA VAL A 72 0.97 -3.92 6.89
C VAL A 72 2.25 -3.76 7.69
N VAL A 73 2.59 -2.52 8.02
CA VAL A 73 3.79 -2.15 8.76
C VAL A 73 3.41 -1.95 10.23
N PRO A 74 3.93 -2.74 11.19
CA PRO A 74 3.51 -2.74 12.60
C PRO A 74 4.09 -1.54 13.39
N ILE A 75 4.05 -0.35 12.80
CA ILE A 75 4.47 0.91 13.42
C ILE A 75 3.22 1.77 13.50
N VAL A 76 2.83 2.20 14.70
CA VAL A 76 1.61 3.00 14.88
C VAL A 76 1.72 4.31 14.11
N ALA A 77 0.72 4.60 13.29
CA ALA A 77 0.64 5.85 12.55
C ALA A 77 0.36 7.02 13.51
N GLN A 78 1.14 8.09 13.43
CA GLN A 78 0.96 9.27 14.28
C GLN A 78 0.09 10.35 13.65
N TYR A 79 -0.08 10.31 12.33
CA TYR A 79 -0.76 11.34 11.56
C TYR A 79 -1.70 10.72 10.51
N ARG A 80 -2.74 11.48 10.15
CA ARG A 80 -3.72 11.15 9.11
C ARG A 80 -4.06 12.43 8.35
N MET A 81 -4.17 12.32 7.03
CA MET A 81 -4.68 13.37 6.17
C MET A 81 -6.22 13.37 6.19
N PRO A 82 -6.88 14.51 5.86
CA PRO A 82 -8.34 14.60 5.77
C PRO A 82 -8.89 13.96 4.48
N TYR A 83 -8.40 12.77 4.13
CA TYR A 83 -8.82 12.01 2.96
C TYR A 83 -9.19 10.59 3.37
N GLU A 84 -10.30 10.12 2.83
CA GLU A 84 -10.63 8.71 2.79
C GLU A 84 -9.99 8.04 1.59
N VAL A 85 -9.69 6.76 1.71
CA VAL A 85 -9.09 5.93 0.67
C VAL A 85 -9.92 4.67 0.53
N VAL A 86 -10.21 4.30 -0.72
CA VAL A 86 -10.69 2.98 -1.09
C VAL A 86 -9.68 2.39 -2.06
N ALA A 87 -9.06 1.28 -1.65
CA ALA A 87 -8.04 0.57 -2.42
C ALA A 87 -8.53 -0.84 -2.78
N ARG A 88 -8.50 -1.17 -4.06
CA ARG A 88 -8.95 -2.45 -4.61
C ARG A 88 -7.82 -3.10 -5.37
N GLY A 89 -7.73 -4.42 -5.26
CA GLY A 89 -6.70 -5.19 -5.95
C GLY A 89 -7.23 -6.51 -6.44
N LYS A 90 -6.74 -6.95 -7.60
CA LYS A 90 -7.10 -8.23 -8.19
C LYS A 90 -6.86 -9.37 -7.19
N ASN A 91 -7.94 -10.04 -6.79
CA ASN A 91 -7.92 -11.13 -5.79
C ASN A 91 -7.39 -10.74 -4.39
N LEU A 92 -7.38 -9.44 -4.07
CA LEU A 92 -7.04 -8.92 -2.73
C LEU A 92 -8.25 -8.39 -1.96
N GLY A 93 -9.38 -8.21 -2.63
CA GLY A 93 -10.56 -7.59 -2.07
C GLY A 93 -10.48 -6.06 -2.11
N CYS A 94 -11.29 -5.43 -1.27
CA CYS A 94 -11.42 -3.97 -1.15
C CYS A 94 -11.06 -3.57 0.28
N LEU A 95 -10.17 -2.61 0.42
CA LEU A 95 -9.77 -2.00 1.68
C LEU A 95 -10.23 -0.55 1.70
N ALA A 96 -10.73 -0.09 2.85
CA ALA A 96 -11.11 1.30 3.05
C ALA A 96 -10.40 1.86 4.28
N GLY A 97 -10.10 3.16 4.27
CA GLY A 97 -9.33 3.77 5.36
C GLY A 97 -9.13 5.28 5.28
N LYS A 98 -8.29 5.79 6.18
CA LYS A 98 -7.86 7.21 6.20
C LYS A 98 -6.44 7.31 5.69
N LEU A 99 -6.24 8.19 4.72
CA LEU A 99 -4.94 8.41 4.10
C LEU A 99 -3.92 8.91 5.14
N ILE A 100 -2.71 8.39 5.08
CA ILE A 100 -1.53 8.91 5.78
C ILE A 100 -0.66 9.70 4.79
N ALA A 101 -0.40 9.11 3.62
CA ALA A 101 0.43 9.71 2.59
C ALA A 101 0.15 9.08 1.22
N ALA A 102 0.39 9.85 0.15
CA ALA A 102 0.51 9.35 -1.22
C ALA A 102 1.98 9.43 -1.66
N GLY A 103 2.50 8.32 -2.18
CA GLY A 103 3.79 8.24 -2.87
C GLY A 103 3.59 8.24 -4.39
N LEU A 104 4.70 8.13 -5.14
CA LEU A 104 4.66 8.14 -6.60
C LEU A 104 3.92 6.93 -7.19
N ASP A 105 4.03 5.79 -6.53
CA ASP A 105 3.59 4.45 -6.95
C ASP A 105 2.99 3.67 -5.77
N TYR A 106 2.54 4.36 -4.72
CA TYR A 106 1.85 3.75 -3.57
C TYR A 106 0.96 4.76 -2.84
N VAL A 107 0.02 4.25 -2.04
CA VAL A 107 -0.65 4.99 -0.98
C VAL A 107 -0.42 4.30 0.36
N GLU A 108 -0.37 5.09 1.43
CA GLU A 108 -0.28 4.61 2.80
C GLU A 108 -1.49 5.12 3.58
N PHE A 109 -2.21 4.22 4.24
CA PHE A 109 -3.46 4.55 4.95
C PHE A 109 -3.71 3.62 6.13
N ILE A 110 -4.56 4.04 7.05
CA ILE A 110 -5.05 3.20 8.17
C ILE A 110 -6.41 2.64 7.80
N GLN A 111 -6.57 1.31 7.90
CA GLN A 111 -7.84 0.65 7.60
C GLN A 111 -8.93 0.99 8.63
N ILE A 112 -10.16 1.20 8.15
CA ILE A 112 -11.35 1.41 8.99
C ILE A 112 -12.45 0.41 8.58
N PRO A 113 -13.07 -0.31 9.53
CA PRO A 113 -12.70 -0.40 10.94
C PRO A 113 -11.35 -1.11 11.12
N GLY A 114 -10.55 -0.72 12.10
CA GLY A 114 -9.22 -1.32 12.26
C GLY A 114 -8.35 -0.69 13.33
N SER A 115 -7.13 -1.23 13.42
CA SER A 115 -6.07 -0.69 14.28
C SER A 115 -5.33 0.44 13.56
N ASN A 116 -4.72 1.36 14.32
CA ASN A 116 -3.97 2.52 13.81
C ASN A 116 -2.61 2.15 13.19
N VAL A 117 -2.59 1.06 12.42
CA VAL A 117 -1.42 0.43 11.83
C VAL A 117 -1.46 0.69 10.32
N PRO A 118 -0.43 1.33 9.74
CA PRO A 118 -0.36 1.62 8.32
C PRO A 118 -0.45 0.38 7.45
N THR A 119 -1.27 0.53 6.41
CA THR A 119 -1.29 -0.30 5.22
C THR A 119 -0.66 0.49 4.08
N ILE A 120 0.39 -0.05 3.48
CA ILE A 120 0.99 0.46 2.25
C ILE A 120 0.43 -0.37 1.09
N TYR A 121 -0.13 0.30 0.10
CA TYR A 121 -0.81 -0.29 -1.04
C TYR A 121 -0.15 0.23 -2.33
N PRO A 122 0.36 -0.64 -3.21
CA PRO A 122 1.00 -0.20 -4.45
C PRO A 122 -0.03 0.40 -5.41
N LEU A 123 0.44 1.31 -6.27
CA LEU A 123 -0.28 1.84 -7.42
C LEU A 123 0.37 1.23 -8.67
N ASN A 124 -0.18 0.12 -9.15
CA ASN A 124 0.29 -0.58 -10.33
C ASN A 124 -0.89 -1.09 -11.20
N ALA A 125 -0.60 -1.84 -12.25
CA ALA A 125 -1.59 -2.33 -13.21
C ALA A 125 -2.66 -3.27 -12.61
N TYR A 126 -2.48 -3.74 -11.37
CA TYR A 126 -3.37 -4.70 -10.70
C TYR A 126 -4.20 -4.07 -9.58
N THR A 127 -4.06 -2.77 -9.37
CA THR A 127 -4.68 -2.02 -8.27
C THR A 127 -5.45 -0.81 -8.77
N ASP A 128 -6.51 -0.47 -8.05
CA ASP A 128 -7.34 0.71 -8.28
C ASP A 128 -7.52 1.43 -6.94
N VAL A 129 -7.15 2.71 -6.87
CA VAL A 129 -7.22 3.51 -5.66
C VAL A 129 -7.99 4.79 -5.93
N VAL A 130 -8.97 5.06 -5.07
CA VAL A 130 -9.74 6.29 -5.06
C VAL A 130 -9.59 6.96 -3.71
N CYS A 131 -9.27 8.26 -3.71
CA CYS A 131 -9.31 9.08 -2.52
C CYS A 131 -10.44 10.12 -2.62
N SER A 132 -11.07 10.41 -1.49
CA SER A 132 -12.06 11.48 -1.35
C SER A 132 -11.67 12.37 -0.17
N HIS A 133 -11.64 13.69 -0.39
CA HIS A 133 -11.47 14.64 0.70
C HIS A 133 -12.68 14.53 1.63
N GLN A 134 -12.46 14.43 2.93
CA GLN A 134 -13.53 14.66 3.88
C GLN A 134 -13.84 16.15 3.85
N GLY A 135 -14.89 16.55 3.14
CA GLY A 135 -15.37 17.93 3.24
C GLY A 135 -15.63 18.28 4.70
N ASP A 136 -15.38 19.53 5.08
CA ASP A 136 -15.93 20.09 6.31
C ASP A 136 -17.46 20.08 6.14
N GLU A 137 -18.16 19.25 6.92
CA GLU A 137 -19.57 19.50 7.21
C GLU A 137 -19.71 20.75 8.09
#